data_AF-A0A0M0WEJ1-F1
#
_entry.id   AF-A0A0M0WEJ1-F1
#
_cell.length_a   1.000
_cell.length_b   1.000
_cell.length_c   1.000
_cell.angle_alpha   90.00
_cell.angle_beta   90.00
_cell.angle_gamma   90.00
#
_symmetry.space_group_name_H-M   'P 1'
#
loop_
_entity.id
_entity.type
_entity.pdbx_description
1 polymer ?
#
loop_
_entity_poly.entity_id
_entity_poly.type
_entity_poly.pdbx_seq_one_letter_code
_entity_poly.pdbx_strand_id
1 'polypeptide(L)'
;MTNPRKKIILNEILFWKQNKLLPEHYCDFLAALYAEGADLEELEPVHHKQAILPSEKRKLLLIIAGICIAMIMLLSIYFTISSLMIILTVVVGIAAVILFLTAFRMARKNDLLAPVFHLLGAILLFSMSIRIYTTYFNGNNIALFCLIAANCGVWLWSGLKMKLLYFTVSGVLGLLALISYYIINLL
;
A
#
# COMPACT_ATOMS: atom_id res chain seq x y z
N MET A 1 -47.69 14.44 16.44
CA MET A 1 -47.24 13.46 15.41
C MET A 1 -46.04 14.07 14.71
N THR A 2 -44.84 13.56 14.96
CA THR A 2 -43.58 14.09 14.40
C THR A 2 -43.56 13.89 12.90
N ASN A 3 -43.64 14.99 12.13
CA ASN A 3 -43.65 14.92 10.68
C ASN A 3 -42.24 14.50 10.21
N PRO A 4 -42.06 13.32 9.56
CA PRO A 4 -40.73 12.84 9.17
C PRO A 4 -40.02 13.83 8.24
N ARG A 5 -40.77 14.64 7.49
CA ARG A 5 -40.22 15.69 6.61
C ARG A 5 -39.59 16.83 7.40
N LYS A 6 -40.15 17.19 8.55
CA LYS A 6 -39.61 18.25 9.44
C LYS A 6 -38.22 17.87 9.96
N LYS A 7 -38.03 16.61 10.37
CA LYS A 7 -36.73 16.10 10.83
C LYS A 7 -35.67 16.10 9.72
N ILE A 8 -36.06 15.80 8.49
CA ILE A 8 -35.16 15.86 7.31
C ILE A 8 -34.71 17.29 7.05
N ILE A 9 -35.64 18.26 7.04
CA ILE A 9 -35.34 19.68 6.80
C ILE A 9 -34.40 20.24 7.87
N LEU A 10 -34.63 19.93 9.14
CA LEU A 10 -33.76 20.37 10.25
C LEU A 10 -32.33 19.81 10.11
N ASN A 11 -32.19 18.54 9.68
CA ASN A 11 -30.88 17.94 9.41
C ASN A 11 -30.15 18.62 8.23
N GLU A 12 -30.87 19.01 7.18
CA GLU A 12 -30.28 19.73 6.04
C GLU A 12 -29.82 21.15 6.43
N ILE A 13 -30.59 21.87 7.24
CA ILE A 13 -30.20 23.19 7.75
C ILE A 13 -28.92 23.11 8.61
N LEU A 14 -28.82 22.08 9.47
CA LEU A 14 -27.60 21.81 10.24
C LEU A 14 -26.40 21.50 9.34
N PHE A 15 -26.61 20.74 8.27
CA PHE A 15 -25.58 20.46 7.27
C PHE A 15 -25.11 21.74 6.55
N TRP A 16 -26.03 22.64 6.19
CA TRP A 16 -25.67 23.93 5.58
C TRP A 16 -24.88 24.82 6.53
N LYS A 17 -25.23 24.83 7.83
CA LYS A 17 -24.50 25.58 8.87
C LYS A 17 -23.08 25.05 9.06
N GLN A 18 -22.90 23.74 9.19
CA GLN A 18 -21.56 23.13 9.38
C GLN A 18 -20.63 23.35 8.18
N ASN A 19 -21.16 23.26 6.96
CA ASN A 19 -20.38 23.41 5.72
C ASN A 19 -20.30 24.86 5.22
N LYS A 20 -20.85 25.84 5.97
CA LYS A 20 -20.88 27.26 5.61
C LYS A 20 -21.50 27.54 4.23
N LEU A 21 -22.48 26.71 3.83
CA LEU A 21 -23.21 26.86 2.57
C LEU A 21 -24.18 28.05 2.61
N LEU A 22 -24.66 28.39 3.82
CA LEU A 22 -25.42 29.58 4.12
C LEU A 22 -24.79 30.32 5.32
N PRO A 23 -24.90 31.65 5.41
CA PRO A 23 -24.47 32.39 6.59
C PRO A 23 -25.26 31.95 7.84
N GLU A 24 -24.57 31.87 8.99
CA GLU A 24 -25.08 31.23 10.21
C GLU A 24 -26.42 31.82 10.68
N HIS A 25 -26.59 33.14 10.60
CA HIS A 25 -27.82 33.82 10.99
C HIS A 25 -29.05 33.34 10.22
N TYR A 26 -28.90 32.97 8.93
CA TYR A 26 -30.02 32.44 8.15
C TYR A 26 -30.35 31.00 8.54
N CYS A 27 -29.33 30.17 8.81
CA CYS A 27 -29.55 28.81 9.30
C CYS A 27 -30.26 28.81 10.66
N ASP A 28 -29.91 29.76 11.54
CA ASP A 28 -30.55 29.90 12.85
C ASP A 28 -32.00 30.35 12.74
N PHE A 29 -32.29 31.29 11.81
CA PHE A 29 -33.65 31.69 11.49
C PHE A 29 -34.50 30.52 10.94
N LEU A 30 -33.97 29.77 9.97
CA LEU A 30 -34.64 28.60 9.37
C LEU A 30 -34.87 27.49 10.41
N ALA A 31 -33.87 27.21 11.25
CA ALA A 31 -33.97 26.20 12.29
C ALA A 31 -35.04 26.57 13.33
N ALA A 32 -35.09 27.83 13.78
CA ALA A 32 -36.11 28.32 14.70
C ALA A 32 -37.52 28.28 14.08
N LEU A 33 -37.63 28.65 12.80
CA LEU A 33 -38.90 28.65 12.06
C LEU A 33 -39.46 27.22 11.93
N TYR A 34 -38.62 26.25 11.57
CA TYR A 34 -39.05 24.86 11.45
C TYR A 34 -39.16 24.15 12.80
N ALA A 35 -38.45 24.58 13.84
CA ALA A 35 -38.58 24.04 15.18
C ALA A 35 -39.94 24.36 15.82
N GLU A 36 -40.59 25.48 15.44
CA GLU A 36 -41.92 25.90 15.94
C GLU A 36 -42.01 25.93 17.48
N GLY A 37 -40.90 26.26 18.17
CA GLY A 37 -40.84 26.29 19.63
C GLY A 37 -40.74 24.93 20.32
N ALA A 38 -40.50 23.85 19.57
CA ALA A 38 -40.03 22.59 20.16
C ALA A 38 -38.55 22.71 20.51
N ASP A 39 -38.17 22.27 21.72
CA ASP A 39 -36.78 22.28 22.17
C ASP A 39 -35.90 21.54 21.15
N LEU A 40 -34.95 22.29 20.56
CA LEU A 40 -33.94 21.78 19.62
C LEU A 40 -33.03 20.71 20.25
N GLU A 41 -33.17 20.48 21.55
CA GLU A 41 -32.47 19.48 22.36
C GLU A 41 -32.89 18.04 22.06
N GLU A 42 -34.03 17.82 21.38
CA GLU A 42 -34.48 16.48 20.94
C GLU A 42 -33.87 16.05 19.59
N LEU A 43 -33.13 16.94 18.92
CA LEU A 43 -32.28 16.56 17.80
C LEU A 43 -31.00 15.96 18.38
N GLU A 44 -31.01 14.63 18.56
CA GLU A 44 -29.78 13.87 18.80
C GLU A 44 -28.67 14.43 17.91
N PRO A 45 -27.50 14.81 18.46
CA PRO A 45 -26.42 15.33 17.67
C PRO A 45 -26.08 14.25 16.65
N VAL A 46 -26.48 14.47 15.39
CA VAL A 46 -26.10 13.59 14.31
C VAL A 46 -24.60 13.72 14.25
N HIS A 47 -23.93 12.71 14.80
CA HIS A 47 -22.49 12.57 14.81
C HIS A 47 -22.09 12.28 13.36
N HIS A 48 -22.22 13.28 12.50
CA HIS A 48 -21.78 13.23 11.12
C HIS A 48 -20.26 13.16 11.20
N LYS A 49 -19.78 11.92 10.99
CA LYS A 49 -18.39 11.60 10.70
C LYS A 49 -17.86 12.68 9.77
N GLN A 50 -17.10 13.61 10.35
CA GLN A 50 -16.10 14.37 9.64
C GLN A 50 -15.34 13.40 8.73
N ALA A 51 -14.88 13.87 7.57
CA ALA A 51 -14.09 13.11 6.60
C ALA A 51 -12.69 12.69 7.14
N ILE A 52 -12.62 12.33 8.41
CA ILE A 52 -11.58 11.52 9.02
C ILE A 52 -11.70 10.16 8.34
N LEU A 53 -10.67 9.77 7.58
CA LEU A 53 -10.47 8.38 7.16
C LEU A 53 -10.90 7.48 8.33
N PRO A 54 -11.85 6.53 8.13
CA PRO A 54 -12.35 5.71 9.23
C PRO A 54 -11.15 5.18 10.02
N SER A 55 -11.18 5.30 11.35
CA SER A 55 -10.03 5.05 12.24
C SER A 55 -9.25 3.77 11.87
N GLU A 56 -9.96 2.74 11.40
CA GLU A 56 -9.44 1.49 10.86
C GLU A 56 -8.53 1.65 9.62
N LYS A 57 -8.89 2.51 8.64
CA LYS A 57 -8.02 2.81 7.49
C LYS A 57 -6.76 3.59 7.90
N ARG A 58 -6.86 4.47 8.90
CA ARG A 58 -5.70 5.19 9.43
C ARG A 58 -4.73 4.25 10.17
N LYS A 59 -5.26 3.30 10.96
CA LYS A 59 -4.47 2.23 11.59
C LYS A 59 -3.78 1.36 10.55
N LEU A 60 -4.51 0.93 9.51
CA LEU A 60 -3.95 0.14 8.42
C LEU A 60 -2.79 0.87 7.71
N LEU A 61 -2.98 2.16 7.41
CA LEU A 61 -1.96 2.99 6.77
C LEU A 61 -0.70 3.14 7.65
N LEU A 62 -0.88 3.33 8.95
CA LEU A 62 0.23 3.37 9.91
C LEU A 62 0.99 2.03 9.98
N ILE A 63 0.27 0.91 9.96
CA ILE A 63 0.90 -0.43 9.93
C ILE A 63 1.71 -0.61 8.65
N ILE A 64 1.15 -0.28 7.49
CA ILE A 64 1.85 -0.38 6.20
C ILE A 64 3.10 0.52 6.22
N ALA A 65 2.98 1.77 6.68
CA ALA A 65 4.11 2.68 6.80
C ALA A 65 5.20 2.12 7.74
N GLY A 66 4.81 1.57 8.89
CA GLY A 66 5.74 0.93 9.83
C GLY A 66 6.49 -0.25 9.21
N ILE A 67 5.79 -1.12 8.46
CA ILE A 67 6.41 -2.25 7.75
C ILE A 67 7.39 -1.74 6.69
N CYS A 68 7.04 -0.72 5.90
CA CYS A 68 7.93 -0.14 4.90
C CYS A 68 9.20 0.45 5.54
N ILE A 69 9.07 1.18 6.64
CA ILE A 69 10.21 1.75 7.36
C ILE A 69 11.12 0.65 7.92
N ALA A 70 10.53 -0.39 8.54
CA ALA A 70 11.28 -1.54 9.05
C ALA A 70 12.04 -2.25 7.93
N MET A 71 11.43 -2.38 6.75
CA MET A 71 12.10 -2.98 5.60
C MET A 71 13.27 -2.13 5.10
N ILE A 72 13.10 -0.81 4.97
CA ILE A 72 14.19 0.09 4.58
C ILE A 72 15.36 -0.02 5.57
N MET A 73 15.07 -0.03 6.87
CA MET A 73 16.10 -0.21 7.90
C MET A 73 16.83 -1.55 7.77
N LEU A 74 16.08 -2.64 7.53
CA LEU A 74 16.67 -3.97 7.31
C LEU A 74 17.61 -3.98 6.09
N LEU A 75 17.18 -3.40 4.97
CA LEU A 75 18.02 -3.30 3.76
C LEU A 75 19.27 -2.43 4.01
N SER A 76 19.13 -1.30 4.68
CA SER A 76 20.26 -0.44 5.02
C SER A 76 21.31 -1.18 5.85
N ILE A 77 20.89 -1.93 6.87
CA ILE A 77 21.77 -2.77 7.69
C ILE A 77 22.41 -3.87 6.84
N TYR A 78 21.63 -4.54 5.99
CA TYR A 78 22.08 -5.62 5.11
C TYR A 78 23.25 -5.20 4.21
N PHE A 79 23.15 -4.02 3.60
CA PHE A 79 24.20 -3.52 2.71
C PHE A 79 25.41 -2.95 3.44
N THR A 80 25.20 -2.37 4.63
CA THR A 80 26.26 -1.68 5.40
C THR A 80 27.18 -2.67 6.13
N ILE A 81 26.62 -3.71 6.75
CA ILE A 81 27.40 -4.61 7.61
C ILE A 81 27.91 -5.81 6.78
N SER A 82 29.11 -5.66 6.24
CA SER A 82 29.75 -6.73 5.45
C SER A 82 30.30 -7.88 6.30
N SER A 83 30.66 -7.63 7.57
CA SER A 83 31.24 -8.66 8.46
C SER A 83 30.26 -9.79 8.82
N LEU A 84 28.96 -9.52 8.83
CA LEU A 84 27.90 -10.48 9.14
C LEU A 84 27.13 -10.94 7.90
N MET A 85 27.75 -10.86 6.73
CA MET A 85 27.07 -11.05 5.44
C MET A 85 26.27 -12.35 5.35
N ILE A 86 26.86 -13.50 5.70
CA ILE A 86 26.20 -14.81 5.56
C ILE A 86 24.93 -14.86 6.42
N ILE A 87 25.06 -14.44 7.69
CA ILE A 87 23.94 -14.44 8.65
C ILE A 87 22.83 -13.52 8.13
N LEU A 88 23.17 -12.29 7.74
CA LEU A 88 22.17 -11.34 7.24
C LEU A 88 21.54 -11.80 5.92
N THR A 89 22.28 -12.49 5.05
CA THR A 89 21.75 -13.06 3.80
C THR A 89 20.76 -14.18 4.07
N VAL A 90 21.04 -15.03 5.05
CA VAL A 90 20.09 -16.07 5.50
C VAL A 90 18.84 -15.43 6.09
N VAL A 91 18.98 -14.41 6.95
CA VAL A 91 17.84 -13.69 7.53
C VAL A 91 16.97 -13.04 6.46
N VAL A 92 17.57 -12.33 5.50
CA VAL A 92 16.87 -11.71 4.37
C VAL A 92 16.19 -12.76 3.49
N GLY A 93 16.86 -13.88 3.22
CA GLY A 93 16.30 -15.00 2.46
C GLY A 93 15.07 -15.62 3.14
N ILE A 94 15.16 -15.90 4.45
CA ILE A 94 14.03 -16.41 5.25
C ILE A 94 12.88 -15.39 5.25
N ALA A 95 13.17 -14.10 5.45
CA ALA A 95 12.17 -13.04 5.42
C ALA A 95 11.46 -12.97 4.06
N ALA A 96 12.20 -13.06 2.94
CA ALA A 96 11.64 -13.10 1.60
C ALA A 96 10.70 -14.30 1.41
N VAL A 97 11.10 -15.50 1.83
CA VAL A 97 10.27 -16.71 1.74
C VAL A 97 8.99 -16.56 2.55
N ILE A 98 9.07 -16.06 3.79
CA ILE A 98 7.89 -15.83 4.64
C ILE A 98 6.94 -14.84 3.95
N LEU A 99 7.46 -13.74 3.40
CA LEU A 99 6.67 -12.74 2.69
C LEU A 99 5.98 -13.28 1.44
N PHE A 100 6.65 -14.14 0.67
CA PHE A 100 6.02 -14.81 -0.47
C PHE A 100 4.92 -15.78 -0.03
N LEU A 101 5.13 -16.54 1.04
CA LEU A 101 4.12 -17.46 1.58
C LEU A 101 2.90 -16.72 2.14
N THR A 102 3.10 -15.63 2.88
CA THR A 102 2.01 -14.80 3.40
C THR A 102 1.25 -14.14 2.27
N ALA A 103 1.95 -13.56 1.28
CA ALA A 103 1.34 -13.00 0.09
C ALA A 103 0.48 -14.03 -0.67
N PHE A 104 0.97 -15.25 -0.84
CA PHE A 104 0.23 -16.32 -1.53
C PHE A 104 -1.02 -16.75 -0.76
N ARG A 105 -0.93 -16.86 0.59
CA ARG A 105 -2.09 -17.17 1.44
C ARG A 105 -3.14 -16.05 1.42
N MET A 106 -2.70 -14.80 1.47
CA MET A 106 -3.58 -13.63 1.49
C MET A 106 -4.22 -13.36 0.12
N ALA A 107 -3.51 -13.64 -0.97
CA ALA A 107 -4.08 -13.52 -2.32
C ALA A 107 -5.27 -14.45 -2.55
N ARG A 108 -5.32 -15.62 -1.88
CA ARG A 108 -6.51 -16.49 -1.93
C ARG A 108 -7.74 -15.89 -1.23
N LYS A 109 -7.53 -14.97 -0.28
CA LYS A 109 -8.59 -14.34 0.50
C LYS A 109 -9.04 -12.98 -0.08
N ASN A 110 -8.50 -12.59 -1.25
CA ASN A 110 -8.71 -11.26 -1.85
C ASN A 110 -8.35 -10.10 -0.91
N ASP A 111 -7.36 -10.30 -0.03
CA ASP A 111 -6.90 -9.26 0.89
C ASP A 111 -6.12 -8.19 0.11
N LEU A 112 -6.49 -6.92 0.33
CA LEU A 112 -5.85 -5.73 -0.26
C LEU A 112 -4.35 -5.59 0.07
N LEU A 113 -3.89 -6.28 1.12
CA LEU A 113 -2.50 -6.30 1.58
C LEU A 113 -1.61 -7.32 0.84
N ALA A 114 -2.20 -8.29 0.15
CA ALA A 114 -1.44 -9.35 -0.53
C ALA A 114 -0.41 -8.81 -1.55
N PRO A 115 -0.73 -7.79 -2.38
CA PRO A 115 0.24 -7.21 -3.31
C PRO A 115 1.41 -6.51 -2.60
N VAL A 116 1.16 -5.90 -1.44
CA VAL A 116 2.20 -5.20 -0.65
C VAL A 116 3.23 -6.22 -0.17
N PHE A 117 2.80 -7.28 0.52
CA PHE A 117 3.73 -8.31 0.99
C PHE A 117 4.51 -8.98 -0.16
N HIS A 118 3.87 -9.16 -1.31
CA HIS A 118 4.53 -9.71 -2.49
C HIS A 118 5.63 -8.78 -3.02
N LEU A 119 5.35 -7.48 -3.12
CA LEU A 119 6.32 -6.47 -3.53
C LEU A 119 7.52 -6.43 -2.58
N LEU A 120 7.26 -6.46 -1.27
CA LEU A 120 8.30 -6.51 -0.24
C LEU A 120 9.20 -7.75 -0.42
N GLY A 121 8.60 -8.93 -0.60
CA GLY A 121 9.33 -10.17 -0.85
C GLY A 121 10.19 -10.11 -2.12
N ALA A 122 9.67 -9.52 -3.19
CA ALA A 122 10.39 -9.34 -4.46
C ALA A 122 11.62 -8.43 -4.31
N ILE A 123 11.50 -7.34 -3.56
CA ILE A 123 12.62 -6.42 -3.27
C ILE A 123 13.71 -7.14 -2.47
N LEU A 124 13.35 -7.92 -1.46
CA LEU A 124 14.32 -8.68 -0.67
C LEU A 124 15.03 -9.75 -1.50
N LEU A 125 14.30 -10.48 -2.36
CA LEU A 125 14.88 -11.47 -3.28
C LEU A 125 15.88 -10.83 -4.25
N PHE A 126 15.52 -9.67 -4.80
CA PHE A 126 16.39 -8.93 -5.70
C PHE A 126 17.65 -8.43 -4.96
N SER A 127 17.47 -7.86 -3.77
CA SER A 127 18.58 -7.41 -2.91
C SER A 127 19.55 -8.55 -2.59
N MET A 128 19.03 -9.74 -2.26
CA MET A 128 19.83 -10.93 -2.03
C MET A 128 20.62 -11.32 -3.28
N SER A 129 19.98 -11.30 -4.46
CA SER A 129 20.60 -11.65 -5.73
C SER A 129 21.77 -10.71 -6.07
N ILE A 130 21.58 -9.41 -5.89
CA ILE A 130 22.64 -8.40 -6.11
C ILE A 130 23.80 -8.62 -5.15
N ARG A 131 23.53 -8.88 -3.87
CA ARG A 131 24.60 -9.10 -2.89
C ARG A 131 25.41 -10.35 -3.23
N ILE A 132 24.76 -11.45 -3.61
CA ILE A 132 25.42 -12.68 -4.06
C ILE A 132 26.34 -12.39 -5.27
N TYR A 133 25.84 -11.66 -6.27
CA TYR A 133 26.63 -11.25 -7.41
C TYR A 133 27.89 -10.48 -7.00
N THR A 134 27.73 -9.42 -6.19
CA THR A 134 28.84 -8.55 -5.80
C THR A 134 29.92 -9.25 -4.99
N THR A 135 29.58 -10.33 -4.30
CA THR A 135 30.53 -11.05 -3.44
C THR A 135 31.23 -12.20 -4.15
N TYR A 136 30.51 -12.97 -4.98
CA TYR A 136 31.06 -14.21 -5.57
C TYR A 136 31.40 -14.09 -7.06
N PHE A 137 30.72 -13.22 -7.81
CA PHE A 137 30.79 -13.17 -9.27
C PHE A 137 31.19 -11.78 -9.79
N ASN A 138 31.81 -10.97 -8.94
CA ASN A 138 32.16 -9.59 -9.26
C ASN A 138 33.00 -9.53 -10.55
N GLY A 139 32.55 -8.73 -11.52
CA GLY A 139 33.19 -8.57 -12.84
C GLY A 139 32.68 -9.51 -13.93
N ASN A 140 31.83 -10.50 -13.63
CA ASN A 140 31.23 -11.36 -14.64
C ASN A 140 29.85 -10.83 -15.07
N ASN A 141 29.83 -10.04 -16.15
CA ASN A 141 28.59 -9.47 -16.68
C ASN A 141 27.55 -10.52 -17.06
N ILE A 142 27.96 -11.69 -17.54
CA ILE A 142 27.03 -12.78 -17.88
C ILE A 142 26.31 -13.28 -16.63
N ALA A 143 27.02 -13.44 -15.52
CA ALA A 143 26.42 -13.87 -14.25
C ALA A 143 25.39 -12.85 -13.74
N LEU A 144 25.68 -11.55 -13.85
CA LEU A 144 24.73 -10.48 -13.53
C LEU A 144 23.47 -10.58 -14.39
N PHE A 145 23.61 -10.71 -15.71
CA PHE A 145 22.47 -10.83 -16.62
C PHE A 145 21.62 -12.04 -16.32
N CYS A 146 22.23 -13.21 -16.09
CA CYS A 146 21.52 -14.42 -15.70
C CYS A 146 20.74 -14.24 -14.39
N LEU A 147 21.33 -13.57 -13.39
CA LEU A 147 20.65 -13.29 -12.11
C LEU A 147 19.46 -12.34 -12.26
N ILE A 148 19.59 -11.27 -13.04
CA ILE A 148 18.47 -10.36 -13.31
C ILE A 148 17.37 -11.09 -14.09
N ALA A 149 17.73 -11.85 -15.13
CA ALA A 149 16.79 -12.64 -15.90
C ALA A 149 16.05 -13.67 -15.02
N ALA A 150 16.75 -14.33 -14.09
CA ALA A 150 16.13 -15.25 -13.13
C ALA A 150 15.13 -14.53 -12.21
N ASN A 151 15.48 -13.35 -11.69
CA ASN A 151 14.54 -12.54 -10.89
C ASN A 151 13.31 -12.13 -11.70
N CYS A 152 13.50 -11.62 -12.92
CA CYS A 152 12.38 -11.28 -13.80
C CYS A 152 11.52 -12.49 -14.14
N GLY A 153 12.11 -13.69 -14.32
CA GLY A 153 11.39 -14.94 -14.53
C GLY A 153 10.52 -15.33 -13.33
N VAL A 154 11.07 -15.25 -12.11
CA VAL A 154 10.31 -15.47 -10.86
C VAL A 154 9.17 -14.46 -10.75
N TRP A 155 9.41 -13.22 -11.16
CA TRP A 155 8.40 -12.17 -11.11
C TRP A 155 7.27 -12.40 -12.09
N LEU A 156 7.62 -12.74 -13.33
CA LEU A 156 6.65 -13.05 -14.38
C LEU A 156 5.81 -14.28 -13.98
N TRP A 157 6.45 -15.36 -13.54
CA TRP A 157 5.76 -16.57 -13.07
C TRP A 157 4.79 -16.28 -11.92
N SER A 158 5.24 -15.55 -10.90
CA SER A 158 4.41 -15.22 -9.74
C SER A 158 3.27 -14.27 -10.12
N GLY A 159 3.53 -13.31 -11.01
CA GLY A 159 2.53 -12.38 -11.54
C GLY A 159 1.42 -13.08 -12.31
N LEU A 160 1.76 -14.05 -13.16
CA LEU A 160 0.77 -14.88 -13.87
C LEU A 160 -0.06 -15.72 -12.90
N LYS A 161 0.61 -16.42 -11.96
CA LYS A 161 -0.07 -17.32 -11.02
C LYS A 161 -1.04 -16.59 -10.09
N MET A 162 -0.72 -15.36 -9.70
CA MET A 162 -1.52 -14.54 -8.78
C MET A 162 -2.39 -13.48 -9.50
N LYS A 163 -2.41 -13.47 -10.84
CA LYS A 163 -3.11 -12.48 -11.68
C LYS A 163 -2.78 -11.02 -11.34
N LEU A 164 -1.54 -10.76 -10.92
CA LEU A 164 -1.05 -9.43 -10.55
C LEU A 164 -0.45 -8.72 -11.77
N LEU A 165 -1.27 -7.93 -12.47
CA LEU A 165 -0.86 -7.24 -13.71
C LEU A 165 0.42 -6.41 -13.53
N TYR A 166 0.52 -5.60 -12.48
CA TYR A 166 1.69 -4.74 -12.21
C TYR A 166 3.01 -5.54 -12.19
N PHE A 167 2.97 -6.77 -11.70
CA PHE A 167 4.16 -7.59 -11.56
C PHE A 167 4.52 -8.30 -12.86
N THR A 168 3.53 -8.74 -13.63
CA THR A 168 3.75 -9.24 -14.99
C THR A 168 4.34 -8.17 -15.89
N VAL A 169 3.84 -6.92 -15.79
CA VAL A 169 4.39 -5.78 -16.52
C VAL A 169 5.83 -5.53 -16.10
N SER A 170 6.13 -5.49 -14.80
CA SER A 170 7.50 -5.29 -14.30
C SER A 170 8.47 -6.37 -14.82
N GLY A 171 8.07 -7.65 -14.79
CA GLY A 171 8.90 -8.75 -15.31
C GLY A 171 9.15 -8.65 -16.81
N VAL A 172 8.13 -8.33 -17.61
CA VAL A 172 8.25 -8.13 -19.06
C VAL A 172 9.12 -6.92 -19.36
N LEU A 173 8.91 -5.80 -18.66
CA LEU A 173 9.71 -4.58 -18.85
C LEU A 173 11.18 -4.82 -18.51
N GLY A 174 11.46 -5.56 -17.43
CA GLY A 174 12.82 -5.93 -17.03
C GLY A 174 13.52 -6.81 -18.06
N LEU A 175 12.83 -7.81 -18.63
CA LEU A 175 13.36 -8.63 -19.71
C LEU A 175 13.59 -7.82 -20.99
N LEU A 176 12.67 -6.93 -21.35
CA LEU A 176 12.84 -6.02 -22.49
C LEU A 176 14.05 -5.11 -22.32
N ALA A 177 14.23 -4.52 -21.12
CA ALA A 177 15.38 -3.70 -20.82
C ALA A 177 16.69 -4.49 -20.95
N LEU A 178 16.73 -5.71 -20.42
CA LEU A 178 17.87 -6.62 -20.57
C LEU A 178 18.22 -6.91 -22.03
N ILE A 179 17.22 -7.26 -22.84
CA ILE A 179 17.40 -7.56 -24.26
C ILE A 179 17.89 -6.33 -25.02
N SER A 180 17.29 -5.16 -24.76
CA SER A 180 17.70 -3.90 -25.40
C SER A 180 19.15 -3.55 -25.09
N TYR A 181 19.57 -3.71 -23.84
CA TYR A 181 20.96 -3.47 -23.43
C TYR A 181 21.92 -4.41 -24.15
N TYR A 182 21.58 -5.70 -24.23
CA TYR A 182 22.43 -6.68 -24.91
C TYR A 182 22.58 -6.39 -26.41
N ILE A 183 21.49 -5.97 -27.07
CA ILE A 183 21.52 -5.59 -28.49
C ILE A 183 22.40 -4.34 -28.70
N ILE A 184 22.26 -3.31 -27.86
CA ILE A 184 23.06 -2.08 -27.98
C ILE A 184 24.54 -2.37 -27.75
N ASN A 185 24.88 -3.24 -26.79
CA ASN A 185 26.28 -3.57 -26.51
C ASN A 185 26.90 -4.54 -27.55
N LEU A 186 26.07 -5.19 -28.38
CA LEU A 186 26.53 -6.05 -29.47
C LEU A 186 26.77 -5.27 -30.77
N LEU A 187 26.12 -4.11 -30.94
CA LEU A 187 26.24 -3.21 -32.08
C LEU A 187 27.46 -2.29 -31.94
#